data_AF-A0A4Y9J1C5-F1
#
_entry.id   AF-A0A4Y9J1C5-F1
#
_cell.length_a   1.000
_cell.length_b   1.000
_cell.length_c   1.000
_cell.angle_alpha   90.00
_cell.angle_beta   90.00
_cell.angle_gamma   90.00
#
_symmetry.space_group_name_H-M   'P 1'
#
loop_
_entity.id
_entity.type
_entity.pdbx_description
1 polymer ?
#
loop_
_entity_poly.entity_id
_entity_poly.type
_entity_poly.pdbx_seq_one_letter_code
_entity_poly.pdbx_strand_id
1 'polypeptide(L)'
;MAEKALITDLHAYSEAWTDKMIEIWLEKIERRRIVDTGALHESFSSQVGYLSTGATIEMKFLEYGLAQEFGVGNGYTRGNGGDLQILDPDYREAHGLDRKRRAGARSHPNMTSGKPRSRRPWFNAKYLASVRAMVEALARIGGEHAAASIADSLSSSIGSGDL
;
A
#
# COMPACT_ATOMS: atom_id res chain seq x y z
N MET A 1 6.25 15.67 30.53
CA MET A 1 5.47 14.40 30.51
C MET A 1 4.52 14.32 29.32
N ALA A 2 3.80 15.40 28.97
CA ALA A 2 2.90 15.47 27.82
C ALA A 2 3.57 15.17 26.45
N GLU A 3 4.75 15.76 26.17
CA GLU A 3 5.47 15.53 24.91
C GLU A 3 5.82 14.04 24.68
N LYS A 4 6.27 13.35 25.73
CA LYS A 4 6.59 11.93 25.66
C LYS A 4 5.35 11.07 25.38
N ALA A 5 4.20 11.44 25.95
CA ALA A 5 2.94 10.76 25.70
C ALA A 5 2.48 10.94 24.25
N LEU A 6 2.53 12.18 23.72
CA LEU A 6 2.25 12.48 22.32
C LEU A 6 3.11 11.63 21.37
N ILE A 7 4.44 11.63 21.57
CA ILE A 7 5.37 10.86 20.74
C ILE A 7 5.01 9.37 20.78
N THR A 8 4.73 8.84 21.97
CA THR A 8 4.36 7.43 22.15
C THR A 8 3.08 7.07 21.39
N ASP A 9 2.04 7.91 21.47
CA ASP A 9 0.77 7.68 20.79
C ASP A 9 0.89 7.78 19.26
N LEU A 10 1.67 8.73 18.76
CA LEU A 10 1.95 8.87 17.32
C LEU A 10 2.70 7.66 16.77
N HIS A 11 3.67 7.15 17.53
CA HIS A 11 4.43 5.95 17.16
C HIS A 11 3.53 4.71 17.13
N ALA A 12 2.79 4.47 18.21
CA ALA A 12 1.86 3.35 18.31
C ALA A 12 0.80 3.38 17.20
N TYR A 13 0.25 4.57 16.89
CA TYR A 13 -0.69 4.71 15.79
C TYR A 13 -0.05 4.40 14.42
N SER A 14 1.16 4.92 14.17
CA SER A 14 1.86 4.73 12.90
C SER A 14 2.21 3.26 12.65
N GLU A 15 2.66 2.55 13.69
CA GLU A 15 2.93 1.11 13.67
C GLU A 15 1.65 0.31 13.40
N ALA A 16 0.61 0.53 14.21
CA ALA A 16 -0.66 -0.19 14.07
C ALA A 16 -1.32 0.06 12.71
N TRP A 17 -1.23 1.29 12.19
CA TRP A 17 -1.73 1.63 10.86
C TRP A 17 -0.95 0.89 9.76
N THR A 18 0.37 0.83 9.87
CA THR A 18 1.25 0.15 8.91
C THR A 18 0.93 -1.34 8.84
N ASP A 19 0.82 -1.98 10.01
CA ASP A 19 0.48 -3.41 10.11
C ASP A 19 -0.90 -3.69 9.51
N LYS A 20 -1.89 -2.87 9.86
CA LYS A 20 -3.25 -3.03 9.32
C LYS A 20 -3.31 -2.85 7.81
N MET A 21 -2.49 -1.94 7.25
CA MET A 21 -2.42 -1.74 5.82
C MET A 21 -1.85 -2.97 5.09
N ILE A 22 -0.79 -3.57 5.62
CA ILE A 22 -0.21 -4.80 5.07
C ILE A 22 -1.21 -5.95 5.16
N GLU A 23 -1.90 -6.11 6.28
CA GLU A 23 -2.95 -7.13 6.46
C GLU A 23 -4.05 -7.00 5.38
N ILE A 24 -4.62 -5.80 5.22
CA ILE A 24 -5.65 -5.53 4.19
C ILE A 24 -5.14 -5.85 2.79
N TRP A 25 -3.87 -5.59 2.52
CA TRP A 25 -3.24 -5.85 1.24
C TRP A 25 -3.08 -7.35 0.97
N LEU A 26 -2.59 -8.11 1.94
CA LEU A 26 -2.45 -9.56 1.86
C LEU A 26 -3.81 -10.24 1.63
N GLU A 27 -4.81 -9.90 2.45
CA GLU A 27 -6.18 -10.43 2.30
C GLU A 27 -6.75 -10.19 0.90
N LYS A 28 -6.49 -9.02 0.33
CA LYS A 28 -6.97 -8.69 -1.02
C LYS A 28 -6.21 -9.40 -2.12
N ILE A 29 -4.91 -9.61 -1.96
CA ILE A 29 -4.10 -10.40 -2.89
C ILE A 29 -4.67 -11.82 -2.96
N GLU A 30 -4.95 -12.42 -1.81
CA GLU A 30 -5.56 -13.75 -1.71
C GLU A 30 -6.96 -13.78 -2.33
N ARG A 31 -7.84 -12.87 -1.92
CA ARG A 31 -9.23 -12.80 -2.40
C ARG A 31 -9.32 -12.62 -3.92
N ARG A 32 -8.39 -11.86 -4.50
CA ARG A 32 -8.32 -11.62 -5.96
C ARG A 32 -7.48 -12.65 -6.71
N ARG A 33 -6.95 -13.66 -6.01
CA ARG A 33 -6.07 -14.70 -6.57
C ARG A 33 -4.91 -14.07 -7.34
N ILE A 34 -4.29 -13.04 -6.76
CA ILE A 34 -3.09 -12.39 -7.29
C ILE A 34 -1.87 -13.17 -6.79
N VAL A 35 -1.84 -14.47 -7.09
CA VAL A 35 -0.80 -15.39 -6.65
C VAL A 35 -0.31 -16.13 -7.88
N ASP A 36 0.99 -16.04 -8.12
CA ASP A 36 1.68 -16.83 -9.15
C ASP A 36 2.57 -17.88 -8.46
N THR A 37 3.70 -17.45 -7.90
CA THR A 37 4.64 -18.32 -7.19
C THR A 37 4.57 -18.20 -5.67
N GLY A 38 3.75 -17.29 -5.13
CA GLY A 38 3.76 -16.91 -3.71
C GLY A 38 4.72 -15.76 -3.38
N ALA A 39 5.70 -15.47 -4.25
CA ALA A 39 6.75 -14.48 -3.98
C ALA A 39 6.23 -13.08 -3.64
N LEU A 40 5.10 -12.63 -4.23
CA LEU A 40 4.51 -11.34 -3.88
C LEU A 40 4.06 -11.30 -2.42
N HIS A 41 3.37 -12.36 -1.97
CA HIS A 41 2.87 -12.47 -0.61
C HIS A 41 4.00 -12.46 0.41
N GLU A 42 5.13 -13.09 0.08
CA GLU A 42 6.33 -13.16 0.93
C GLU A 42 7.21 -11.92 0.85
N SER A 43 6.99 -11.02 -0.12
CA SER A 43 7.86 -9.85 -0.36
C SER A 43 7.56 -8.63 0.50
N PHE A 44 6.47 -8.64 1.26
CA PHE A 44 6.06 -7.48 2.05
C PHE A 44 7.05 -7.22 3.17
N SER A 45 7.55 -5.99 3.22
CA SER A 45 8.34 -5.48 4.33
C SER A 45 7.97 -4.03 4.59
N SER A 46 8.04 -3.63 5.85
CA SER A 46 7.81 -2.26 6.28
C SER A 46 8.86 -1.80 7.27
N GLN A 47 9.08 -0.49 7.29
CA GLN A 47 9.87 0.18 8.30
C GLN A 47 9.19 1.49 8.65
N VAL A 48 9.02 1.75 9.95
CA VAL A 48 8.58 3.04 10.46
C VAL A 48 9.81 3.72 11.07
N GLY A 49 10.20 4.86 10.49
CA GLY A 49 11.29 5.70 10.98
C GLY A 49 10.73 6.93 11.66
N TYR A 50 11.26 7.27 12.84
CA TYR A 50 10.84 8.44 13.60
C TYR A 50 11.87 9.56 13.48
N LEU A 51 11.41 10.75 13.11
CA LEU A 51 12.18 11.98 13.00
C LEU A 51 11.61 13.01 13.98
N SER A 52 12.40 14.02 14.33
CA SER A 52 11.96 15.10 15.22
C SER A 52 10.75 15.89 14.73
N THR A 53 10.42 15.78 13.43
CA THR A 53 9.32 16.50 12.77
C THR A 53 8.20 15.60 12.28
N GLY A 54 8.27 14.28 12.50
CA GLY A 54 7.24 13.34 12.06
C GLY A 54 7.71 11.89 11.92
N ALA A 55 6.90 11.08 11.26
CA ALA A 55 7.22 9.68 10.96
C ALA A 55 7.35 9.47 9.45
N THR A 56 8.31 8.65 9.05
CA THR A 56 8.50 8.15 7.68
C THR A 56 8.11 6.68 7.66
N ILE A 57 7.08 6.34 6.89
CA ILE A 57 6.64 4.95 6.72
C ILE A 57 7.11 4.46 5.34
N GLU A 58 7.99 3.47 5.33
CA GLU A 58 8.44 2.78 4.12
C GLU A 58 7.74 1.42 4.04
N MET A 59 7.13 1.12 2.90
CA MET A 59 6.53 -0.18 2.62
C MET A 59 7.03 -0.67 1.26
N LYS A 60 7.57 -1.89 1.23
CA LYS A 60 8.15 -2.53 0.04
C LYS A 60 7.41 -3.81 -0.27
N PHE A 61 7.28 -4.08 -1.57
CA PHE A 61 6.76 -5.32 -2.12
C PHE A 61 7.27 -5.46 -3.56
N LEU A 62 7.18 -6.65 -4.15
CA LEU A 62 7.61 -6.90 -5.53
C LEU A 62 6.83 -6.05 -6.55
N GLU A 63 7.53 -5.52 -7.55
CA GLU A 63 6.95 -4.74 -8.66
C GLU A 63 5.80 -5.48 -9.37
N TYR A 64 5.81 -6.81 -9.36
CA TYR A 64 4.70 -7.64 -9.82
C TYR A 64 3.35 -7.19 -9.24
N GLY A 65 3.29 -6.73 -8.00
CA GLY A 65 2.09 -6.16 -7.38
C GLY A 65 1.57 -4.91 -8.12
N LEU A 66 2.46 -4.03 -8.59
CA LEU A 66 2.08 -2.86 -9.41
C LEU A 66 1.54 -3.31 -10.77
N ALA A 67 2.20 -4.28 -11.41
CA ALA A 67 1.74 -4.81 -12.68
C ALA A 67 0.31 -5.37 -12.58
N GLN A 68 -0.02 -6.03 -11.47
CA GLN A 68 -1.37 -6.56 -11.21
C GLN A 68 -2.39 -5.46 -10.89
N GLU A 69 -2.00 -4.44 -10.11
CA GLU A 69 -2.86 -3.28 -9.79
C GLU A 69 -3.31 -2.54 -11.05
N PHE A 70 -2.45 -2.43 -12.07
CA PHE A 70 -2.74 -1.69 -13.30
C PHE A 70 -3.11 -2.58 -14.49
N GLY A 71 -3.00 -3.91 -14.35
CA GLY A 71 -3.32 -4.85 -15.43
C GLY A 71 -2.28 -4.88 -16.56
N VAL A 72 -1.03 -4.51 -16.25
CA VAL A 72 0.08 -4.43 -17.20
C VAL A 72 1.09 -5.57 -16.94
N GLY A 73 2.27 -5.49 -17.56
CA GLY A 73 3.41 -6.38 -17.31
C GLY A 73 4.16 -6.68 -18.59
N ASN A 74 4.69 -7.91 -18.70
CA ASN A 74 5.41 -8.31 -19.90
C ASN A 74 4.53 -8.15 -21.16
N GLY A 75 5.10 -7.55 -22.21
CA GLY A 75 4.39 -7.18 -23.45
C GLY A 75 3.82 -5.76 -23.48
N TYR A 76 3.88 -5.01 -22.37
CA TYR A 76 3.53 -3.59 -22.33
C TYR A 76 4.82 -2.76 -22.35
N THR A 77 5.28 -2.38 -23.56
CA THR A 77 6.51 -1.60 -23.76
C THR A 77 6.21 -0.14 -24.08
N ARG A 78 7.09 0.77 -23.66
CA ARG A 78 6.99 2.20 -24.00
C ARG A 78 7.44 2.44 -25.44
N GLY A 79 6.80 3.37 -26.14
CA GLY A 79 7.22 3.82 -27.47
C GLY A 79 6.60 3.05 -28.65
N ASN A 80 5.62 2.18 -28.40
CA ASN A 80 4.86 1.46 -29.42
C ASN A 80 3.70 2.27 -30.06
N GLY A 81 3.69 3.60 -29.91
CA GLY A 81 2.61 4.44 -30.42
C GLY A 81 1.22 4.19 -29.82
N GLY A 82 1.12 3.41 -28.74
CA GLY A 82 -0.15 2.98 -28.15
C GLY A 82 -0.70 1.68 -28.71
N ASP A 83 -0.05 1.08 -29.72
CA ASP A 83 -0.48 -0.19 -30.30
C ASP A 83 0.09 -1.39 -29.53
N LEU A 84 -0.81 -2.16 -28.92
CA LEU A 84 -0.48 -3.35 -28.14
C LEU A 84 -0.98 -4.58 -28.89
N GLN A 85 -0.15 -5.16 -29.75
CA GLN A 85 -0.44 -6.41 -30.48
C GLN A 85 -0.92 -7.55 -29.56
N ILE A 86 -0.46 -7.57 -28.32
CA ILE A 86 -0.91 -8.54 -27.30
C ILE A 86 -2.40 -8.42 -26.94
N LEU A 87 -3.05 -7.31 -27.30
CA LEU A 87 -4.48 -7.04 -27.13
C LEU A 87 -5.26 -7.20 -28.44
N ASP A 88 -4.58 -7.17 -29.60
CA ASP A 88 -5.20 -7.33 -30.92
C ASP A 88 -5.77 -8.76 -31.09
N PRO A 89 -7.07 -8.92 -31.43
CA PRO A 89 -7.69 -10.24 -31.54
C PRO A 89 -7.02 -11.15 -32.57
N ASP A 90 -6.71 -10.62 -33.77
CA ASP A 90 -6.18 -11.40 -34.88
C ASP A 90 -4.74 -11.86 -34.58
N TYR A 91 -3.91 -10.97 -34.04
CA TYR A 91 -2.57 -11.29 -33.57
C TYR A 91 -2.60 -12.35 -32.47
N ARG A 92 -3.54 -12.24 -31.53
CA ARG A 92 -3.69 -13.20 -30.44
C ARG A 92 -4.08 -14.59 -30.93
N GLU A 93 -5.01 -14.69 -31.88
CA GLU A 93 -5.40 -15.96 -32.49
C GLU A 93 -4.24 -16.58 -33.27
N ALA A 94 -3.57 -15.80 -34.13
CA ALA A 94 -2.44 -16.23 -34.94
C ALA A 94 -1.26 -16.75 -34.09
N HIS A 95 -1.05 -16.17 -32.90
CA HIS A 95 0.03 -16.54 -31.97
C HIS A 95 -0.42 -17.43 -30.80
N GLY A 96 -1.67 -17.91 -30.79
CA GLY A 96 -2.21 -18.79 -29.76
C GLY A 96 -2.22 -18.17 -28.35
N LEU A 97 -2.34 -16.84 -28.24
CA LEU A 97 -2.42 -16.08 -26.98
C LEU A 97 -3.81 -16.13 -26.34
N ASP A 98 -4.80 -16.55 -27.12
CA ASP A 98 -6.21 -16.76 -26.77
C ASP A 98 -6.47 -18.08 -26.03
N ARG A 99 -5.49 -19.00 -26.05
CA ARG A 99 -5.60 -20.36 -25.49
C ARG A 99 -4.84 -20.47 -24.16
N LYS A 100 -5.22 -21.45 -23.34
CA LYS A 100 -4.44 -21.80 -22.15
C LYS A 100 -3.09 -22.36 -22.57
N ARG A 101 -2.01 -21.69 -22.15
CA ARG A 101 -0.63 -22.13 -22.35
C ARG A 101 0.18 -21.91 -21.09
N ARG A 102 1.33 -22.57 -20.97
CA ARG A 102 2.21 -22.43 -19.80
C ARG A 102 2.67 -20.97 -19.66
N ALA A 103 2.66 -20.43 -18.45
CA ALA A 103 3.07 -19.06 -18.21
C ALA A 103 4.60 -18.95 -18.26
N GLY A 104 5.16 -18.47 -19.37
CA GLY A 104 6.62 -18.33 -19.51
C GLY A 104 7.33 -19.65 -19.78
N ALA A 105 8.39 -19.94 -19.01
CA ALA A 105 9.29 -21.08 -19.26
C ALA A 105 8.57 -22.44 -19.17
N ARG A 106 9.15 -23.46 -19.81
CA ARG A 106 8.58 -24.82 -19.85
C ARG A 106 8.37 -25.45 -18.47
N SER A 107 9.15 -25.06 -17.46
CA SER A 107 9.04 -25.55 -16.08
C SER A 107 8.11 -24.72 -15.20
N HIS A 108 7.47 -23.67 -15.72
CA HIS A 108 6.65 -22.80 -14.89
C HIS A 108 5.39 -23.53 -14.39
N PRO A 109 5.02 -23.39 -13.10
CA PRO A 109 3.94 -24.17 -12.50
C PRO A 109 2.56 -23.80 -13.06
N ASN A 110 2.36 -22.53 -13.39
CA ASN A 110 1.04 -22.01 -13.74
C ASN A 110 0.77 -21.93 -15.24
N MET A 111 -0.51 -22.08 -15.58
CA MET A 111 -1.04 -21.88 -16.93
C MET A 111 -1.67 -20.48 -17.04
N THR A 112 -1.42 -19.82 -18.15
CA THR A 112 -2.15 -18.61 -18.55
C THR A 112 -3.62 -18.95 -18.86
N SER A 113 -4.51 -17.98 -18.67
CA SER A 113 -5.94 -18.15 -18.93
C SER A 113 -6.31 -18.09 -20.41
N GLY A 114 -5.41 -17.62 -21.28
CA GLY A 114 -5.71 -17.25 -22.67
C GLY A 114 -6.49 -15.94 -22.79
N LYS A 115 -6.85 -15.28 -21.69
CA LYS A 115 -7.54 -13.98 -21.74
C LYS A 115 -6.52 -12.84 -21.70
N PRO A 116 -6.79 -11.69 -22.34
CA PRO A 116 -6.01 -10.48 -22.14
C PRO A 116 -5.89 -10.15 -20.65
N ARG A 117 -4.77 -9.53 -20.25
CA ARG A 117 -4.58 -9.10 -18.86
C ARG A 117 -5.64 -8.04 -18.53
N SER A 118 -6.15 -8.12 -17.30
CA SER A 118 -7.10 -7.16 -16.76
C SER A 118 -6.60 -6.62 -15.44
N ARG A 119 -7.01 -5.39 -15.14
CA ARG A 119 -6.69 -4.70 -13.90
C ARG A 119 -7.23 -5.47 -12.70
N ARG A 120 -6.39 -5.69 -11.67
CA ARG A 120 -6.79 -6.32 -10.40
C ARG A 120 -6.50 -5.38 -9.23
N PRO A 121 -7.36 -4.38 -8.99
CA PRO A 121 -7.06 -3.32 -8.01
C PRO A 121 -7.06 -3.87 -6.58
N TRP A 122 -5.90 -3.96 -5.95
CA TRP A 122 -5.72 -4.51 -4.62
C TRP A 122 -5.27 -3.44 -3.62
N PHE A 123 -4.30 -2.58 -3.93
CA PHE A 123 -3.73 -1.66 -2.94
C PHE A 123 -4.18 -0.21 -3.10
N ASN A 124 -4.08 0.37 -4.30
CA ASN A 124 -4.03 1.82 -4.51
C ASN A 124 -5.23 2.57 -3.91
N ALA A 125 -6.45 2.20 -4.30
CA ALA A 125 -7.64 2.93 -3.88
C ALA A 125 -7.87 2.92 -2.36
N LYS A 126 -7.55 1.81 -1.68
CA LYS A 126 -7.69 1.72 -0.22
C LYS A 126 -6.51 2.34 0.51
N TYR A 127 -5.31 2.26 -0.06
CA TYR A 127 -4.14 2.95 0.46
C TYR A 127 -4.38 4.46 0.51
N LEU A 128 -4.80 5.08 -0.60
CA LEU A 128 -5.04 6.53 -0.64
C LEU A 128 -6.13 6.97 0.35
N ALA A 129 -7.21 6.21 0.46
CA ALA A 129 -8.26 6.49 1.45
C ALA A 129 -7.74 6.37 2.88
N SER A 130 -6.93 5.35 3.16
CA SER A 130 -6.34 5.10 4.48
C SER A 130 -5.32 6.16 4.89
N VAL A 131 -4.53 6.67 3.94
CA VAL A 131 -3.59 7.77 4.19
C VAL A 131 -4.34 9.02 4.65
N ARG A 132 -5.49 9.33 4.06
CA ARG A 132 -6.32 10.46 4.51
C ARG A 132 -6.85 10.24 5.93
N ALA A 133 -7.35 9.04 6.22
CA ALA A 133 -7.80 8.69 7.57
C ALA A 133 -6.66 8.77 8.61
N MET A 134 -5.44 8.37 8.23
CA MET A 134 -4.25 8.53 9.06
C MET A 134 -3.95 10.00 9.34
N VAL A 135 -3.97 10.87 8.32
CA VAL A 135 -3.74 12.30 8.51
C VAL A 135 -4.77 12.90 9.49
N GLU A 136 -6.05 12.55 9.34
CA GLU A 136 -7.10 12.99 10.26
C GLU A 136 -6.87 12.48 11.69
N ALA A 137 -6.50 11.21 11.85
CA ALA A 137 -6.24 10.62 13.15
C ALA A 137 -5.03 11.25 13.85
N LEU A 138 -3.93 11.48 13.12
CA LEU A 138 -2.73 12.13 13.65
C LEU A 138 -3.02 13.59 14.05
N ALA A 139 -3.81 14.32 13.25
CA ALA A 139 -4.25 15.67 13.58
C ALA A 139 -5.09 15.70 14.87
N ARG A 140 -5.98 14.71 15.05
CA ARG A 140 -6.78 14.56 16.27
C ARG A 140 -5.90 14.29 17.49
N ILE A 141 -4.99 13.31 17.41
CA ILE A 141 -4.05 12.98 18.49
C ILE A 141 -3.23 14.22 18.87
N GLY A 142 -2.63 14.89 17.89
CA GLY A 142 -1.85 16.10 18.13
C GLY A 142 -2.67 17.23 18.77
N GLY A 143 -3.91 17.43 18.31
CA GLY A 143 -4.82 18.45 18.86
C GLY A 143 -5.23 18.18 20.31
N GLU A 144 -5.58 16.93 20.64
CA GLU A 144 -5.94 16.51 22.00
C GLU A 144 -4.77 16.76 22.99
N HIS A 145 -3.55 16.36 22.62
CA HIS A 145 -2.35 16.57 23.43
C HIS A 145 -1.99 18.06 23.59
N ALA A 146 -2.11 18.85 22.53
CA ALA A 146 -1.86 20.29 22.60
C ALA A 146 -2.85 20.99 23.54
N ALA A 147 -4.15 20.66 23.42
CA ALA A 147 -5.19 21.20 24.29
C ALA A 147 -4.94 20.85 25.77
N ALA A 148 -4.57 19.60 26.06
CA ALA A 148 -4.22 19.16 27.40
C ALA A 148 -3.01 19.92 27.95
N SER A 149 -1.94 20.06 27.17
CA SER A 149 -0.73 20.79 27.59
C SER A 149 -1.01 22.26 27.90
N ILE A 150 -1.89 22.92 27.13
CA ILE A 150 -2.29 24.31 27.37
C ILE A 150 -3.10 24.40 28.66
N ALA A 151 -4.08 23.50 28.85
CA ALA A 151 -4.92 23.47 30.03
C ALA A 151 -4.11 23.24 31.32
N ASP A 152 -3.14 22.32 31.29
CA ASP A 152 -2.24 22.05 32.41
C ASP A 152 -1.38 23.28 32.76
N SER A 153 -0.86 23.97 31.74
CA SER A 153 -0.03 25.16 31.92
C SER A 153 -0.83 26.32 32.52
N LEU A 154 -2.03 26.56 32.00
CA LEU A 154 -2.94 27.59 32.51
C LEU A 154 -3.35 27.30 33.96
N SER A 155 -3.74 26.05 34.25
CA SER A 155 -4.11 25.64 35.61
C SER A 155 -2.97 25.83 36.60
N SER A 156 -1.74 25.51 36.17
CA SER A 156 -0.53 25.71 36.99
C SER A 156 -0.28 27.20 37.27
N SER A 157 -0.41 28.07 36.27
CA SER A 157 -0.22 29.53 36.43
C SER A 157 -1.26 30.19 37.35
N ILE A 158 -2.52 29.74 37.26
CA ILE A 158 -3.59 30.20 38.17
C ILE A 158 -3.32 29.72 39.60
N GLY A 159 -2.84 28.48 39.75
CA GLY A 159 -2.50 27.91 41.05
C GLY A 159 -1.28 28.54 41.72
N SER A 160 -0.30 29.03 40.96
CA SER A 160 0.90 29.70 41.50
C SER A 160 0.70 31.18 41.81
N GLY A 161 -0.40 31.79 41.35
CA GLY A 161 -0.69 33.22 41.58
C GLY A 161 0.15 34.17 40.71
N ASP A 162 0.75 33.67 39.64
CA ASP A 162 1.56 34.44 38.69
C ASP A 162 0.73 35.16 37.60
N LEU A 163 -0.60 35.23 37.78
CA LEU A 163 -1.56 35.97 36.94
C LEU A 163 -2.35 36.98 37.77
#